data_AF-A0A4W4GVC3-F1
#
_entry.id   AF-A0A4W4GVC3-F1
#
_cell.length_a   1.000
_cell.length_b   1.000
_cell.length_c   1.000
_cell.angle_alpha   90.00
_cell.angle_beta   90.00
_cell.angle_gamma   90.00
#
_symmetry.space_group_name_H-M   'P 1'
#
loop_
_entity.id
_entity.type
_entity.pdbx_description
1 polymer ?
#
loop_
_entity_poly.entity_id
_entity_poly.type
_entity_poly.pdbx_seq_one_letter_code
_entity_poly.pdbx_strand_id
1 'polypeptide(L)' 'MSSNGRITLIFGGFFAAVVAAFYPIYFHPLTHTDEYKQIQKVNRAGINQADVQPVGMKIWSDPFKPKS' A
#
# COMPACT_ATOMS: atom_id res chain seq x y z
N MET A 1 20.09 -3.54 -35.13
CA MET A 1 19.07 -2.66 -34.51
C MET A 1 19.62 -1.25 -34.45
N SER A 2 18.81 -0.22 -34.72
CA SER A 2 19.25 1.17 -34.56
C SER A 2 19.59 1.44 -33.09
N SER A 3 20.54 2.32 -32.83
CA SER A 3 20.97 2.71 -31.47
C SER A 3 19.76 3.09 -30.59
N ASN A 4 18.82 3.83 -31.19
CA ASN A 4 17.58 4.26 -30.53
C ASN A 4 16.69 3.09 -30.12
N GLY A 5 16.62 2.01 -30.94
CA GLY A 5 15.82 0.83 -30.60
C GLY A 5 16.36 0.06 -29.39
N ARG A 6 17.69 0.00 -29.23
CA ARG A 6 18.30 -0.64 -28.06
C ARG A 6 18.01 0.14 -26.77
N ILE A 7 18.08 1.48 -26.83
CA ILE A 7 17.77 2.36 -25.69
C ILE A 7 16.31 2.18 -25.28
N THR A 8 15.37 2.23 -26.23
CA THR A 8 13.94 2.04 -25.93
C THR A 8 13.65 0.72 -25.23
N LEU A 9 14.27 -0.38 -25.66
CA LEU A 9 14.06 -1.68 -25.03
C LEU A 9 14.63 -1.75 -23.61
N ILE A 10 15.81 -1.19 -23.38
CA ILE A 10 16.44 -1.19 -22.05
C ILE A 10 15.59 -0.37 -21.07
N PHE A 11 15.24 0.86 -21.43
CA PHE A 11 14.44 1.72 -20.55
C PHE A 11 13.02 1.20 -20.41
N GLY A 12 12.37 0.77 -21.49
CA GLY A 12 11.03 0.19 -21.44
C GLY A 12 10.97 -1.06 -20.55
N GLY A 13 11.94 -1.96 -20.70
CA GLY A 13 12.06 -3.14 -19.84
C GLY A 13 12.32 -2.80 -18.38
N PHE A 14 13.18 -1.81 -18.11
CA PHE A 14 13.43 -1.34 -16.75
C PHE A 14 12.17 -0.76 -16.10
N PHE A 15 11.45 0.14 -16.77
CA PHE A 15 10.20 0.69 -16.24
C PHE A 15 9.13 -0.38 -16.03
N ALA A 16 9.01 -1.35 -16.95
CA ALA A 16 8.10 -2.48 -16.79
C ALA A 16 8.46 -3.30 -15.55
N ALA A 17 9.75 -3.59 -15.33
CA ALA A 17 10.21 -4.32 -14.14
C ALA A 17 9.92 -3.55 -12.84
N VAL A 18 10.15 -2.22 -12.83
CA VAL A 18 9.81 -1.36 -11.69
C VAL A 18 8.31 -1.43 -11.40
N VAL A 19 7.44 -1.15 -12.38
CA VAL A 19 5.99 -1.18 -12.17
C VAL A 19 5.52 -2.56 -11.68
N ALA A 20 6.04 -3.64 -12.26
CA ALA A 20 5.72 -5.00 -11.82
C ALA A 20 6.13 -5.25 -10.36
N ALA A 21 7.34 -4.82 -9.96
CA ALA A 21 7.82 -4.97 -8.59
C ALA A 21 7.01 -4.13 -7.58
N PHE A 22 6.52 -2.96 -7.97
CA PHE A 22 5.72 -2.08 -7.12
C PHE A 22 4.23 -2.44 -7.08
N TYR A 23 3.74 -3.28 -8.00
CA TYR A 23 2.34 -3.70 -8.05
C TYR A 23 1.80 -4.24 -6.70
N PRO A 24 2.45 -5.21 -6.03
CA PRO A 24 1.94 -5.73 -4.75
C PRO A 24 2.03 -4.73 -3.59
N ILE A 25 2.89 -3.71 -3.69
CA ILE A 25 3.13 -2.74 -2.60
C ILE A 25 2.14 -1.59 -2.66
N TYR A 26 1.83 -1.10 -3.87
CA TYR A 26 1.03 0.11 -4.05
C TYR A 26 -0.36 -0.17 -4.63
N PHE A 27 -0.43 -0.89 -5.75
CA PHE A 27 -1.69 -1.06 -6.47
C PHE A 27 -2.58 -2.11 -5.84
N HIS A 28 -2.02 -3.28 -5.49
CA HIS A 28 -2.81 -4.38 -4.92
C HIS A 28 -3.56 -3.97 -3.63
N PRO A 29 -2.93 -3.31 -2.64
CA PRO A 29 -3.64 -2.93 -1.41
C PRO A 29 -4.75 -1.91 -1.63
N LEU A 30 -4.59 -1.04 -2.64
CA LEU A 30 -5.58 -0.02 -2.99
C LEU A 30 -6.77 -0.59 -3.78
N THR A 31 -6.56 -1.67 -4.53
CA THR A 31 -7.64 -2.34 -5.29
C THR A 31 -8.34 -3.45 -4.51
N HIS A 32 -7.70 -3.98 -3.45
CA HIS A 32 -8.23 -5.08 -2.63
C HIS A 32 -8.52 -4.64 -1.19
N THR A 33 -9.01 -3.40 -0.99
CA THR A 33 -9.18 -2.82 0.36
C THR A 33 -10.03 -3.65 1.31
N ASP A 34 -11.00 -4.41 0.80
CA ASP A 34 -11.90 -5.20 1.64
C ASP A 34 -11.20 -6.35 2.37
N GLU A 35 -10.21 -6.99 1.74
CA GLU A 35 -9.37 -8.00 2.41
C GLU A 35 -8.64 -7.40 3.60
N TYR A 36 -7.99 -6.24 3.39
CA TYR A 36 -7.25 -5.54 4.44
C TYR A 36 -8.18 -5.02 5.55
N LYS A 37 -9.41 -4.57 5.22
CA LYS A 37 -10.41 -4.21 6.23
C LYS A 37 -10.80 -5.41 7.10
N GLN A 38 -11.01 -6.59 6.50
CA GLN A 38 -11.33 -7.80 7.28
C GLN A 38 -10.17 -8.21 8.19
N ILE A 39 -8.95 -8.24 7.66
CA ILE A 39 -7.74 -8.54 8.45
C ILE A 39 -7.61 -7.54 9.61
N GLN A 40 -7.80 -6.24 9.35
CA GLN A 40 -7.73 -5.21 10.37
C GLN A 40 -8.83 -5.37 11.43
N LYS A 41 -10.07 -5.69 11.03
CA LYS A 41 -11.19 -5.94 11.94
C LYS A 41 -10.90 -7.08 12.91
N VAL A 42 -10.34 -8.18 12.40
CA VAL A 42 -9.96 -9.35 13.23
C VAL A 42 -8.80 -8.98 14.16
N ASN A 43 -7.73 -8.39 13.63
CA ASN A 43 -6.53 -8.05 14.41
C ASN A 43 -6.75 -6.96 15.46
N ARG A 44 -7.78 -6.12 15.30
CA ARG A 44 -8.16 -5.05 16.25
C ARG A 44 -9.35 -5.40 17.13
N ALA A 45 -9.86 -6.62 17.08
CA ALA A 45 -10.96 -7.04 17.92
C ALA A 45 -10.57 -6.91 19.41
N GLY A 46 -11.36 -6.16 20.18
CA GLY A 46 -11.14 -5.95 21.61
C GLY A 46 -10.01 -4.98 21.97
N ILE A 47 -9.36 -4.33 21.00
CA ILE A 47 -8.30 -3.35 21.25
C ILE A 47 -8.87 -1.95 21.31
N ASN A 48 -8.81 -1.31 22.48
CA ASN A 48 -8.99 0.14 22.58
C ASN A 48 -7.66 0.84 22.27
N GLN A 49 -7.59 1.50 21.12
CA GLN A 49 -6.36 2.11 20.61
C GLN A 49 -5.80 3.21 21.51
N ALA A 50 -6.65 3.86 22.32
CA ALA A 50 -6.22 4.86 23.28
C ALA A 50 -5.37 4.26 24.41
N ASP A 51 -5.63 3.00 24.76
CA ASP A 51 -4.97 2.32 25.89
C ASP A 51 -3.62 1.72 25.49
N VAL A 52 -3.41 1.45 24.19
CA VAL A 52 -2.15 0.92 23.64
C VAL A 52 -1.16 2.04 23.35
N GLN A 53 -1.66 3.25 23.06
CA GLN A 53 -0.81 4.34 22.59
C GLN A 53 -0.07 5.04 23.74
N PRO A 54 1.17 5.49 23.51
CA PRO A 54 1.92 6.25 24.50
C PRO A 54 1.18 7.53 24.89
N VAL A 55 1.24 7.88 26.18
CA VAL A 55 0.61 9.10 26.71
C VAL A 55 1.19 10.34 26.01
N GLY A 56 0.31 11.27 25.62
CA GLY A 56 0.68 12.51 24.94
C GLY A 56 0.79 12.40 23.41
N MET A 57 0.59 11.22 22.84
CA MET A 57 0.55 11.01 21.39
C MET A 57 -0.88 11.05 20.85
N LYS A 58 -1.04 11.55 19.61
CA LYS A 58 -2.32 11.52 18.91
C LYS A 58 -2.71 10.08 18.58
N ILE A 59 -3.96 9.70 18.90
CA ILE A 59 -4.53 8.40 18.55
C ILE A 59 -4.38 8.15 17.03
N TRP A 60 -3.77 7.03 16.65
CA TRP A 60 -3.62 6.58 15.27
C TRP A 60 -4.95 6.63 14.50
N SER A 61 -4.91 7.25 13.32
CA SER A 61 -6.04 7.29 12.40
C SER A 61 -6.29 5.93 11.78
N ASP A 62 -7.56 5.55 11.66
CA ASP A 62 -7.95 4.39 10.87
C ASP A 62 -7.86 4.72 9.37
N PRO A 63 -7.00 4.04 8.59
CA PRO A 63 -6.84 4.28 7.16
C PRO A 63 -8.11 3.99 6.34
N PHE A 64 -9.09 3.26 6.88
CA PHE A 64 -10.36 2.96 6.20
C PHE A 64 -11.53 3.80 6.70
N LYS A 65 -11.30 4.75 7.62
CA LYS A 65 -12.35 5.64 8.11
C LYS A 65 -12.92 6.48 6.96
N PRO A 66 -14.25 6.53 6.75
CA PRO A 66 -14.85 7.42 5.76
C PRO A 66 -14.41 8.87 6.00
N LYS A 67 -14.08 9.60 4.93
CA LYS A 67 -13.94 11.05 4.99
C LYS A 67 -15.35 11.64 5.13
N SER A 68 -15.68 12.10 6.34
CA SER A 68 -16.90 12.87 6.61
C SER A 68 -16.81 14.25 5.98
#